data_AF-A0AAE4A5S4-F1
#
_entry.id   AF-A0AAE4A5S4-F1
#
_cell.length_a   1.000
_cell.length_b   1.000
_cell.length_c   1.000
_cell.angle_alpha   90.00
_cell.angle_beta   90.00
_cell.angle_gamma   90.00
#
_symmetry.space_group_name_H-M   'P 1'
#
loop_
_entity.id
_entity.type
_entity.pdbx_description
1 polymer ?
#
loop_
_entity_poly.entity_id
_entity_poly.type
_entity_poly.pdbx_seq_one_letter_code
_entity_poly.pdbx_strand_id
1 'polypeptide(L)'
;MASAPVAIELDDHVVEVSKPSKALFASGVTKLDLARYMEAVAPALLRHVADRPLNLQRFPDGVDKHGIFQQQLPSYFPHWIDRTSTPKQGGSVTHVVATDAATLVYLANQACVSLHMWLSRRDRLDRPDRLILDLDPSGGNDDDVRQAALTIGAILRDELGLPPFALATGSRGYHVVVPLQRRHEHDEVRAFARDLGRLAVVREPRRLTLAQRRINRGGRILVDVQRNAYAHTAVAPYSVRALPAATCAAPLAWEELEERRMRPDRWSIRSLPARLARDGDPWEQLAADPQPPRPRPQNARRAAGRGGDRRLSACSIREPLAASVLRDLAMREDALHARVDVLALRVSRPQLGPDDGRHGGVGVGAAVPADVQLARARLVADRAHAAALRRWDHRRRHDSAHRLWAVSS
;
A
#
# COMPACT_ATOMS: atom_id res chain seq x y z
N MET A 1 3.21 43.87 4.83
CA MET A 1 1.74 43.81 4.69
C MET A 1 1.34 42.39 4.38
N ALA A 2 0.27 41.86 4.97
CA ALA A 2 -0.23 40.54 4.60
C ALA A 2 -0.78 40.61 3.16
N SER A 3 -0.35 39.70 2.29
CA SER A 3 -0.90 39.54 0.95
C SER A 3 -2.40 39.25 1.05
N ALA A 4 -3.21 39.90 0.19
CA ALA A 4 -4.65 39.62 0.10
C ALA A 4 -4.89 38.12 -0.15
N PRO A 5 -6.00 37.54 0.36
CA PRO A 5 -6.39 36.18 0.01
C PRO A 5 -6.52 35.99 -1.51
N VAL A 6 -6.26 34.77 -1.98
CA VAL A 6 -6.42 34.39 -3.39
C VAL A 6 -7.51 33.33 -3.48
N ALA A 7 -8.55 33.60 -4.27
CA ALA A 7 -9.60 32.63 -4.57
C ALA A 7 -9.12 31.63 -5.64
N ILE A 8 -9.42 30.36 -5.44
CA ILE A 8 -9.27 29.29 -6.43
C ILE A 8 -10.67 28.70 -6.66
N GLU A 9 -11.16 28.79 -7.90
CA GLU A 9 -12.46 28.27 -8.32
C GLU A 9 -12.29 26.82 -8.79
N LEU A 10 -13.03 25.89 -8.18
CA LEU A 10 -12.92 24.45 -8.37
C LEU A 10 -14.33 23.87 -8.44
N ASP A 11 -14.81 23.63 -9.65
CA ASP A 11 -16.17 23.17 -9.92
C ASP A 11 -17.21 24.00 -9.14
N ASP A 12 -17.90 23.39 -8.17
CA ASP A 12 -18.97 24.00 -7.37
C ASP A 12 -18.45 24.79 -6.13
N HIS A 13 -17.13 24.96 -5.99
CA HIS A 13 -16.52 25.52 -4.78
C HIS A 13 -15.50 26.61 -5.08
N VAL A 14 -15.53 27.67 -4.27
CA VAL A 14 -14.47 28.69 -4.24
C VAL A 14 -13.70 28.55 -2.93
N VAL A 15 -12.40 28.28 -3.03
CA VAL A 15 -11.52 28.16 -1.86
C VAL A 15 -10.64 29.40 -1.75
N GLU A 16 -10.83 30.18 -0.68
CA GLU A 16 -10.00 31.35 -0.40
C GLU A 16 -8.69 30.96 0.32
N VAL A 17 -7.58 31.00 -0.40
CA VAL A 17 -6.25 30.78 0.16
C VAL A 17 -5.81 32.03 0.93
N SER A 18 -5.92 31.97 2.26
CA SER A 18 -5.47 33.05 3.15
C SER A 18 -3.95 33.13 3.21
N LYS A 19 -3.33 34.27 3.54
CA LYS A 19 -1.85 34.41 3.67
C LYS A 19 -1.07 33.68 2.55
N PRO A 20 -1.42 33.87 1.27
CA PRO A 20 -0.91 33.05 0.17
C PRO A 20 0.63 33.08 0.06
N SER A 21 1.25 34.23 0.34
CA SER A 21 2.71 34.39 0.30
C SER A 21 3.46 33.80 1.51
N LYS A 22 2.78 33.16 2.47
CA LYS A 22 3.45 32.53 3.61
C LYS A 22 4.35 31.40 3.11
N ALA A 23 5.66 31.53 3.32
CA ALA A 23 6.61 30.46 3.06
C ALA A 23 6.35 29.28 4.00
N LEU A 24 6.19 28.08 3.42
CA LEU A 24 6.04 26.84 4.17
C LEU A 24 7.31 25.99 4.15
N PHE A 25 8.21 26.23 3.19
CA PHE A 25 9.44 25.46 3.02
C PHE A 25 10.66 26.37 2.87
N ALA A 26 11.82 25.87 3.27
CA ALA A 26 13.10 26.57 3.09
C ALA A 26 13.45 26.81 1.61
N SER A 27 12.90 26.02 0.70
CA SER A 27 12.99 26.23 -0.76
C SER A 27 12.20 27.45 -1.29
N GLY A 28 11.50 28.17 -0.42
CA GLY A 28 10.67 29.32 -0.77
C GLY A 28 9.27 28.95 -1.28
N VAL A 29 8.90 27.67 -1.26
CA VAL A 29 7.54 27.22 -1.60
C VAL A 29 6.55 27.81 -0.59
N THR A 30 5.57 28.55 -1.12
CA THR A 30 4.55 29.25 -0.36
C THR A 30 3.29 28.39 -0.15
N LYS A 31 2.36 28.88 0.67
CA LYS A 31 1.06 28.22 0.85
C LYS A 31 0.24 28.22 -0.45
N LEU A 32 0.32 29.28 -1.25
CA LEU A 32 -0.34 29.32 -2.55
C LEU A 32 0.27 28.31 -3.53
N ASP A 33 1.59 28.15 -3.54
CA ASP A 33 2.25 27.13 -4.37
C ASP A 33 1.79 25.72 -4.00
N LEU A 34 1.62 25.45 -2.70
CA LEU A 34 1.07 24.18 -2.23
C LEU A 34 -0.37 23.95 -2.68
N ALA A 35 -1.21 24.99 -2.61
CA ALA A 35 -2.59 24.93 -3.09
C ALA A 35 -2.66 24.67 -4.61
N ARG A 36 -1.90 25.42 -5.40
CA ARG A 36 -1.83 25.25 -6.87
C ARG A 36 -1.25 23.91 -7.30
N TYR A 37 -0.31 23.37 -6.53
CA TYR A 37 0.17 22.01 -6.74
C TYR A 37 -0.93 20.98 -6.54
N MET A 38 -1.68 21.07 -5.43
CA MET A 38 -2.76 20.13 -5.14
C MET A 38 -3.85 20.18 -6.22
N GLU A 39 -4.19 21.38 -6.70
CA GLU A 39 -5.08 21.58 -7.85
C GLU A 39 -4.52 20.88 -9.11
N ALA A 40 -3.25 21.12 -9.46
CA ALA A 40 -2.63 20.57 -10.67
C ALA A 40 -2.54 19.04 -10.67
N VAL A 41 -2.32 18.41 -9.52
CA VAL A 41 -2.24 16.94 -9.42
C VAL A 41 -3.56 16.29 -9.02
N ALA A 42 -4.62 17.06 -8.71
CA ALA A 42 -5.89 16.55 -8.20
C ALA A 42 -6.46 15.41 -9.06
N PRO A 43 -6.51 15.49 -10.40
CA PRO A 43 -7.08 14.40 -11.21
C PRO A 43 -6.39 13.04 -11.00
N ALA A 44 -5.07 13.01 -10.78
CA ALA A 44 -4.32 11.79 -10.52
C ALA A 44 -4.28 11.43 -9.02
N LEU A 45 -4.19 12.42 -8.13
CA LEU A 45 -4.18 12.19 -6.68
C LEU A 45 -5.52 11.61 -6.20
N LEU A 46 -6.64 12.14 -6.67
CA LEU A 46 -8.00 11.71 -6.26
C LEU A 46 -8.28 10.25 -6.61
N ARG A 47 -7.77 9.76 -7.75
CA ARG A 47 -7.81 8.33 -8.12
C ARG A 47 -7.24 7.38 -7.05
N HIS A 48 -6.39 7.90 -6.18
CA HIS A 48 -5.76 7.10 -5.13
C HIS A 48 -6.30 7.37 -3.74
N VAL A 49 -6.75 8.59 -3.43
CA VAL A 49 -7.23 8.97 -2.09
C VAL A 49 -8.75 8.98 -1.95
N ALA A 50 -9.49 8.97 -3.06
CA ALA A 50 -10.95 8.99 -3.03
C ALA A 50 -11.51 7.86 -2.16
N ASP A 51 -12.53 8.20 -1.38
CA ASP A 51 -13.20 7.32 -0.42
C ASP A 51 -12.30 6.74 0.69
N ARG A 52 -11.06 7.22 0.88
CA ARG A 52 -10.19 6.77 1.97
C ARG A 52 -10.20 7.77 3.13
N PRO A 53 -10.27 7.28 4.38
CA PRO A 53 -9.94 8.12 5.52
C PRO A 53 -8.50 8.65 5.39
N LEU A 54 -8.32 9.95 5.65
CA LEU A 54 -7.02 10.62 5.60
C LEU A 54 -6.56 11.07 6.99
N ASN A 55 -5.27 10.86 7.25
CA ASN A 55 -4.52 11.55 8.30
C ASN A 55 -3.73 12.69 7.65
N LEU A 56 -3.76 13.85 8.28
CA LEU A 56 -3.19 15.09 7.76
C LEU A 56 -1.92 15.45 8.52
N GLN A 57 -0.82 15.66 7.82
CA GLN A 57 0.39 16.22 8.40
C GLN A 57 0.47 17.71 8.09
N ARG A 58 0.19 18.54 9.08
CA ARG A 58 0.03 20.00 8.93
C ARG A 58 1.21 20.75 9.51
N PHE A 59 1.61 21.83 8.86
CA PHE A 59 2.69 22.72 9.29
C PHE A 59 2.24 24.17 9.18
N PRO A 60 1.38 24.65 10.10
CA PRO A 60 0.84 25.99 10.03
C PRO A 60 1.92 27.08 9.89
N ASP A 61 3.09 26.87 10.50
CA ASP A 61 4.22 27.81 10.53
C ASP A 61 5.42 27.40 9.68
N GLY A 62 5.25 26.42 8.80
CA GLY A 62 6.32 25.90 7.94
C GLY A 62 6.97 24.62 8.46
N VAL A 63 7.59 23.87 7.55
CA VAL A 63 8.11 22.50 7.79
C VAL A 63 9.35 22.46 8.68
N ASP A 64 10.01 23.60 8.90
CA ASP A 64 11.11 23.77 9.85
C ASP A 64 10.62 23.97 11.30
N LYS A 65 9.31 24.15 11.50
CA LYS A 65 8.66 24.30 12.82
C LYS A 65 7.90 23.03 13.21
N HIS A 66 7.26 23.08 14.37
CA HIS A 66 6.46 21.96 14.87
C HIS A 66 5.29 21.64 13.93
N GLY A 67 5.17 20.37 13.55
CA GLY A 67 4.08 19.85 12.74
C GLY A 67 3.02 19.14 13.58
N ILE A 68 1.78 19.15 13.07
CA ILE A 68 0.62 18.49 13.69
C ILE A 68 0.26 17.27 12.84
N PHE A 69 0.22 16.09 13.45
CA PHE A 69 -0.34 14.89 12.81
C PHE A 69 -1.80 14.73 13.25
N GLN A 70 -2.72 15.13 12.38
CA GLN A 70 -4.14 15.24 12.68
C GLN A 70 -4.92 14.07 12.08
N GLN A 71 -5.58 13.31 12.94
CA GLN A 71 -6.54 12.27 12.53
C GLN A 71 -7.97 12.78 12.61
N GLN A 72 -8.32 13.39 13.76
CA GLN A 72 -9.65 13.92 14.02
C GLN A 72 -9.91 15.18 13.19
N LEU A 73 -11.04 15.17 12.48
CA LEU A 73 -11.59 16.28 11.74
C LEU A 73 -11.94 17.43 12.70
N PRO A 74 -11.40 18.64 12.50
CA PRO A 74 -11.78 19.82 13.27
C PRO A 74 -13.21 20.26 12.97
N SER A 75 -13.91 20.79 13.98
CA SER A 75 -15.30 21.24 13.84
C SER A 75 -15.49 22.39 12.85
N TYR A 76 -14.45 23.20 12.61
CA TYR A 76 -14.51 24.32 11.67
C TYR A 76 -14.36 23.93 10.19
N PHE A 77 -14.09 22.65 9.88
CA PHE A 77 -14.02 22.22 8.49
C PHE A 77 -15.40 22.34 7.84
N PRO A 78 -15.51 22.95 6.64
CA PRO A 78 -16.78 23.13 5.95
C PRO A 78 -17.60 21.85 5.83
N HIS A 79 -18.92 21.98 5.85
CA HIS A 79 -19.84 20.85 5.76
C HIS A 79 -19.77 20.09 4.44
N TRP A 80 -19.36 20.76 3.35
CA TRP A 80 -19.16 20.14 2.05
C TRP A 80 -17.94 19.20 2.00
N ILE A 81 -17.03 19.26 2.98
CA ILE A 81 -15.92 18.31 3.07
C ILE A 81 -16.43 16.99 3.64
N ASP A 82 -16.29 15.97 2.80
CA ASP A 82 -16.64 14.59 3.09
C ASP A 82 -15.84 14.04 4.29
N ARG A 83 -16.52 13.20 5.07
CA ARG A 83 -15.99 12.67 6.33
C ARG A 83 -16.46 11.26 6.59
N THR A 84 -15.67 10.53 7.38
CA THR A 84 -16.02 9.18 7.83
C THR A 84 -15.53 8.93 9.25
N SER A 85 -16.36 8.33 10.09
CA SER A 85 -15.98 7.93 11.44
C SER A 85 -15.46 6.50 11.44
N THR A 86 -14.29 6.30 12.04
CA THR A 86 -13.64 4.99 12.16
C THR A 86 -13.66 4.54 13.62
N PRO A 87 -13.95 3.27 13.91
CA PRO A 87 -13.93 2.76 15.28
C PRO A 87 -12.51 2.70 15.84
N LYS A 88 -12.37 3.06 17.11
CA LYS A 88 -11.15 2.98 17.92
C LYS A 88 -11.51 2.40 19.30
N GLN A 89 -10.53 1.83 20.01
CA GLN A 89 -10.74 1.50 21.42
C GLN A 89 -11.25 2.72 22.21
N GLY A 90 -12.40 2.58 22.85
CA GLY A 90 -13.02 3.63 23.66
C GLY A 90 -13.71 4.75 22.87
N GLY A 91 -13.99 4.58 21.56
CA GLY A 91 -14.76 5.58 20.81
C GLY A 91 -14.59 5.49 19.30
N SER A 92 -14.58 6.66 18.65
CA SER A 92 -14.36 6.77 17.21
C SER A 92 -13.50 7.99 16.89
N VAL A 93 -12.91 8.00 15.70
CA VAL A 93 -12.20 9.15 15.14
C VAL A 93 -12.86 9.49 13.81
N THR A 94 -13.24 10.76 13.62
CA THR A 94 -13.78 11.22 12.34
C THR A 94 -12.64 11.75 11.49
N HIS A 95 -12.44 11.17 10.31
CA HIS A 95 -11.40 11.58 9.37
C HIS A 95 -11.99 12.38 8.21
N VAL A 96 -11.15 13.21 7.58
CA VAL A 96 -11.43 13.75 6.25
C VAL A 96 -11.42 12.62 5.22
N VAL A 97 -12.30 12.72 4.24
CA VAL A 97 -12.25 11.95 2.99
C VAL A 97 -12.21 12.95 1.84
N ALA A 98 -11.20 12.87 0.99
CA ALA A 98 -11.07 13.78 -0.15
C ALA A 98 -11.70 13.16 -1.40
N THR A 99 -12.78 13.76 -1.89
CA THR A 99 -13.56 13.31 -3.06
C THR A 99 -13.41 14.21 -4.28
N ASP A 100 -12.85 15.40 -4.12
CA ASP A 100 -12.80 16.45 -5.12
C ASP A 100 -11.55 17.33 -4.95
N ALA A 101 -11.25 18.13 -5.98
CA ALA A 101 -10.09 19.01 -5.99
C ALA A 101 -10.21 20.13 -4.94
N ALA A 102 -11.43 20.63 -4.71
CA ALA A 102 -11.72 21.66 -3.72
C ALA A 102 -11.29 21.24 -2.31
N THR A 103 -11.54 19.98 -1.93
CA THR A 103 -11.09 19.43 -0.65
C THR A 103 -9.57 19.44 -0.57
N LEU A 104 -8.85 18.99 -1.60
CA LEU A 104 -7.39 18.97 -1.60
C LEU A 104 -6.78 20.37 -1.48
N VAL A 105 -7.32 21.34 -2.21
CA VAL A 105 -6.89 22.74 -2.16
C VAL A 105 -7.22 23.37 -0.79
N TYR A 106 -8.38 23.06 -0.22
CA TYR A 106 -8.72 23.48 1.14
C TYR A 106 -7.75 22.89 2.17
N LEU A 107 -7.39 21.61 2.07
CA LEU A 107 -6.40 20.99 2.96
C LEU A 107 -5.03 21.68 2.85
N ALA A 108 -4.58 22.03 1.65
CA ALA A 108 -3.37 22.83 1.46
C ALA A 108 -3.48 24.22 2.12
N ASN A 109 -4.65 24.88 2.03
CA ASN A 109 -4.90 26.16 2.72
C ASN A 109 -4.88 26.02 4.25
N GLN A 110 -5.23 24.84 4.78
CA GLN A 110 -5.06 24.46 6.18
C GLN A 110 -3.61 24.08 6.55
N ALA A 111 -2.65 24.35 5.67
CA ALA A 111 -1.24 24.02 5.77
C ALA A 111 -0.98 22.52 5.89
N CYS A 112 -1.86 21.68 5.33
CA CYS A 112 -1.61 20.25 5.21
C CYS A 112 -0.58 19.99 4.11
N VAL A 113 0.62 19.58 4.51
CA VAL A 113 1.73 19.27 3.59
C VAL A 113 1.64 17.84 3.10
N SER A 114 1.49 16.88 4.02
CA SER A 114 1.44 15.46 3.67
C SER A 114 0.07 14.85 3.94
N LEU A 115 -0.46 14.15 2.94
CA LEU A 115 -1.64 13.31 3.05
C LEU A 115 -1.21 11.87 3.32
N HIS A 116 -1.77 11.27 4.35
CA HIS A 116 -1.55 9.87 4.69
C HIS A 116 -2.87 9.11 4.60
N MET A 117 -2.96 8.20 3.64
CA MET A 117 -4.20 7.47 3.35
C MET A 117 -4.23 6.11 4.04
N TRP A 118 -5.43 5.67 4.41
CA TRP A 118 -5.69 4.29 4.79
C TRP A 118 -5.56 3.35 3.57
N LEU A 119 -5.25 2.08 3.81
CA LEU A 119 -5.19 1.06 2.75
C LEU A 119 -6.56 0.46 2.41
N SER A 120 -7.62 0.86 3.13
CA SER A 120 -9.02 0.52 2.87
C SER A 120 -9.85 1.79 2.58
N ARG A 121 -11.04 1.59 2.02
CA ARG A 121 -12.01 2.66 1.72
C ARG A 121 -13.14 2.66 2.77
N ARG A 122 -13.82 3.80 2.93
CA ARG A 122 -14.82 4.07 3.98
C ARG A 122 -16.01 3.12 3.97
N ASP A 123 -16.37 2.55 2.83
CA ASP A 123 -17.45 1.57 2.69
C ASP A 123 -17.11 0.20 3.28
N ARG A 124 -15.82 -0.14 3.40
CA ARG A 124 -15.36 -1.41 3.99
C ARG A 124 -13.98 -1.24 4.61
N LEU A 125 -13.95 -0.65 5.81
CA LEU A 125 -12.72 -0.24 6.51
C LEU A 125 -11.84 -1.42 6.95
N ASP A 126 -12.41 -2.61 7.15
CA ASP A 126 -11.71 -3.84 7.53
C ASP A 126 -11.06 -4.56 6.35
N ARG A 127 -11.43 -4.20 5.10
CA ARG A 127 -10.97 -4.86 3.88
C ARG A 127 -10.12 -3.94 3.01
N PRO A 128 -8.79 -3.98 3.14
CA PRO A 128 -7.91 -3.18 2.31
C PRO A 128 -8.00 -3.60 0.84
N ASP A 129 -7.88 -2.60 -0.03
CA ASP A 129 -7.74 -2.78 -1.49
C ASP A 129 -6.27 -2.67 -1.94
N ARG A 130 -5.34 -2.56 -0.98
CA ARG A 130 -3.89 -2.47 -1.23
C ARG A 130 -3.11 -3.25 -0.18
N LEU A 131 -2.06 -3.91 -0.62
CA LEU A 131 -0.93 -4.34 0.21
C LEU A 131 0.25 -3.43 -0.06
N ILE A 132 1.00 -3.05 0.98
CA ILE A 132 2.20 -2.23 0.87
C ILE A 132 3.38 -2.92 1.56
N LEU A 133 4.51 -3.00 0.85
CA LEU A 133 5.83 -3.28 1.39
C LEU A 133 6.62 -1.97 1.41
N ASP A 134 6.87 -1.44 2.60
CA ASP A 134 7.56 -0.16 2.81
C ASP A 134 9.05 -0.42 3.03
N LEU A 135 9.88 0.04 2.09
CA LEU A 135 11.32 -0.17 2.08
C LEU A 135 12.01 1.14 2.49
N ASP A 136 12.40 1.24 3.76
CA ASP A 136 13.17 2.38 4.28
C ASP A 136 14.58 1.89 4.67
N PRO A 137 15.64 2.51 4.11
CA PRO A 137 16.98 2.08 4.42
C PRO A 137 17.38 2.50 5.83
N SER A 138 18.18 1.66 6.48
CA SER A 138 18.77 1.97 7.79
C SER A 138 19.98 2.92 7.68
N GLY A 139 20.43 3.25 6.46
CA GLY A 139 21.62 4.05 6.13
C GLY A 139 21.61 4.57 4.67
N GLY A 140 22.63 5.32 4.25
CA GLY A 140 22.59 6.20 3.06
C GLY A 140 22.93 5.60 1.68
N ASN A 141 22.52 4.37 1.36
CA ASN A 141 22.69 3.84 0.00
C ASN A 141 21.35 3.75 -0.74
N ASP A 142 21.03 4.81 -1.50
CA ASP A 142 19.82 4.90 -2.32
C ASP A 142 19.73 3.75 -3.35
N ASP A 143 20.88 3.24 -3.82
CA ASP A 143 20.92 2.14 -4.80
C ASP A 143 20.48 0.82 -4.17
N ASP A 144 20.84 0.55 -2.91
CA ASP A 144 20.42 -0.69 -2.25
C ASP A 144 18.90 -0.73 -2.07
N VAL A 145 18.26 0.37 -1.66
CA VAL A 145 16.81 0.39 -1.49
C VAL A 145 16.07 0.28 -2.83
N ARG A 146 16.65 0.84 -3.89
CA ARG A 146 16.15 0.69 -5.26
C ARG A 146 16.23 -0.77 -5.73
N GLN A 147 17.37 -1.42 -5.54
CA GLN A 147 17.56 -2.83 -5.90
C GLN A 147 16.64 -3.75 -5.08
N ALA A 148 16.46 -3.48 -3.79
CA ALA A 148 15.50 -4.19 -2.96
C ALA A 148 14.06 -4.10 -3.51
N ALA A 149 13.64 -2.91 -3.96
CA ALA A 149 12.33 -2.70 -4.57
C ALA A 149 12.18 -3.47 -5.89
N LEU A 150 13.22 -3.48 -6.74
CA LEU A 150 13.26 -4.26 -7.99
C LEU A 150 13.14 -5.77 -7.71
N THR A 151 13.89 -6.29 -6.74
CA THR A 151 13.83 -7.71 -6.37
C THR A 151 12.45 -8.12 -5.86
N ILE A 152 11.84 -7.31 -5.00
CA ILE A 152 10.47 -7.57 -4.52
C ILE A 152 9.46 -7.49 -5.67
N GLY A 153 9.61 -6.51 -6.57
CA GLY A 153 8.80 -6.40 -7.78
C GLY A 153 8.90 -7.63 -8.69
N ALA A 154 10.12 -8.14 -8.90
CA ALA A 154 10.37 -9.35 -9.68
C ALA A 154 9.74 -10.60 -9.03
N ILE A 155 9.92 -10.79 -7.71
CA ILE A 155 9.27 -11.88 -6.98
C ILE A 155 7.74 -11.83 -7.17
N LEU A 156 7.14 -10.64 -7.02
CA LEU A 156 5.69 -10.47 -7.15
C LEU A 156 5.20 -10.76 -8.56
N ARG A 157 5.83 -10.20 -9.60
CA ARG A 157 5.39 -10.41 -11.00
C ARG A 157 5.71 -11.81 -11.49
N ASP A 158 6.97 -12.22 -11.34
CA ASP A 158 7.56 -13.30 -12.14
C ASP A 158 7.37 -14.66 -11.45
N GLU A 159 7.30 -14.69 -10.12
CA GLU A 159 7.08 -15.93 -9.35
C GLU A 159 5.64 -16.09 -8.88
N LEU A 160 4.99 -14.99 -8.49
CA LEU A 160 3.64 -15.03 -7.89
C LEU A 160 2.53 -14.57 -8.83
N GLY A 161 2.86 -13.99 -9.99
CA GLY A 161 1.88 -13.48 -10.95
C GLY A 161 1.03 -12.31 -10.45
N LEU A 162 1.50 -11.60 -9.41
CA LEU A 162 0.82 -10.43 -8.83
C LEU A 162 1.37 -9.17 -9.50
N PRO A 163 0.54 -8.22 -9.97
CA PRO A 163 1.03 -6.99 -10.58
C PRO A 163 1.41 -5.97 -9.49
N PRO A 164 2.72 -5.71 -9.28
CA PRO A 164 3.17 -4.75 -8.30
C PRO A 164 3.33 -3.37 -8.95
N PHE A 165 3.25 -2.34 -8.12
CA PHE A 165 3.41 -0.96 -8.49
C PHE A 165 4.46 -0.32 -7.59
N ALA A 166 5.33 0.52 -8.17
CA ALA A 166 6.42 1.17 -7.44
C ALA A 166 6.10 2.64 -7.14
N LEU A 167 6.40 3.08 -5.92
CA LEU A 167 6.26 4.46 -5.48
C LEU A 167 7.60 4.94 -4.91
N ALA A 168 8.18 5.99 -5.49
CA ALA A 168 9.20 6.77 -4.81
C ALA A 168 8.53 7.55 -3.69
N THR A 169 8.92 7.33 -2.43
CA THR A 169 8.17 7.93 -1.30
C THR A 169 8.34 9.44 -1.20
N GLY A 170 9.28 10.05 -1.90
CA GLY A 170 9.67 11.45 -1.74
C GLY A 170 10.64 11.66 -0.56
N SER A 171 11.12 10.59 0.09
CA SER A 171 12.04 10.66 1.23
C SER A 171 13.25 9.77 0.98
N ARG A 172 13.41 8.63 1.67
CA ARG A 172 14.59 7.76 1.54
C ARG A 172 14.27 6.39 0.95
N GLY A 173 13.00 6.09 0.74
CA GLY A 173 12.54 4.73 0.49
C GLY A 173 11.59 4.61 -0.69
N TYR A 174 11.29 3.36 -1.03
CA TYR A 174 10.29 3.00 -2.02
C TYR A 174 9.16 2.20 -1.37
N HIS A 175 7.93 2.37 -1.86
CA HIS A 175 6.86 1.41 -1.59
C HIS A 175 6.69 0.51 -2.79
N VAL A 176 6.56 -0.80 -2.53
CA VAL A 176 6.02 -1.74 -3.51
C VAL A 176 4.59 -2.06 -3.10
N VAL A 177 3.64 -1.81 -4.01
CA VAL A 177 2.21 -1.85 -3.75
C VAL A 177 1.54 -2.89 -4.63
N VAL A 178 0.62 -3.67 -4.06
CA VAL A 178 -0.17 -4.67 -4.80
C VAL A 178 -1.66 -4.36 -4.61
N PRO A 179 -2.46 -4.20 -5.68
CA PRO A 179 -3.92 -4.06 -5.56
C PRO A 179 -4.58 -5.36 -5.08
N LEU A 180 -5.65 -5.23 -4.30
CA LEU A 180 -6.40 -6.35 -3.72
C LEU A 180 -7.91 -6.22 -4.00
N GLN A 181 -8.60 -7.36 -4.11
CA GLN A 181 -10.06 -7.43 -4.32
C GLN A 181 -10.92 -7.15 -3.07
N ARG A 182 -10.34 -6.67 -1.96
CA ARG A 182 -11.07 -6.34 -0.72
C ARG A 182 -11.85 -7.51 -0.11
N ARG A 183 -11.30 -8.72 -0.24
CA ARG A 183 -11.89 -9.96 0.33
C ARG A 183 -11.32 -10.34 1.69
N HIS A 184 -10.09 -9.90 1.98
CA HIS A 184 -9.34 -10.29 3.17
C HIS A 184 -9.26 -9.15 4.18
N GLU A 185 -9.19 -9.50 5.46
CA GLU A 185 -8.96 -8.53 6.54
C GLU A 185 -7.51 -8.07 6.57
N HIS A 186 -7.28 -6.93 7.21
CA HIS A 186 -5.94 -6.38 7.42
C HIS A 186 -4.94 -7.39 8.01
N ASP A 187 -5.36 -8.23 8.94
CA ASP A 187 -4.46 -9.21 9.57
C ASP A 187 -4.02 -10.32 8.63
N GLU A 188 -4.93 -10.80 7.77
CA GLU A 188 -4.62 -11.77 6.71
C GLU A 188 -3.66 -11.16 5.69
N VAL A 189 -3.93 -9.93 5.23
CA VAL A 189 -3.07 -9.20 4.28
C VAL A 189 -1.68 -8.93 4.87
N ARG A 190 -1.61 -8.56 6.15
CA ARG A 190 -0.35 -8.35 6.86
C ARG A 190 0.43 -9.64 7.07
N ALA A 191 -0.24 -10.76 7.32
CA ALA A 191 0.39 -12.07 7.40
C ALA A 191 1.02 -12.45 6.05
N PHE A 192 0.28 -12.29 4.95
CA PHE A 192 0.80 -12.51 3.60
C PHE A 192 1.99 -11.60 3.27
N ALA A 193 1.90 -10.29 3.60
CA ALA A 193 3.02 -9.36 3.43
C ALA A 193 4.28 -9.79 4.20
N ARG A 194 4.10 -10.40 5.39
CA ARG A 194 5.21 -10.93 6.19
C ARG A 194 5.87 -12.13 5.51
N ASP A 195 5.10 -13.01 4.90
CA ASP A 195 5.63 -14.18 4.18
C ASP A 195 6.37 -13.75 2.90
N LEU A 196 5.85 -12.78 2.17
CA LEU A 196 6.57 -12.11 1.07
C LEU A 196 7.89 -11.51 1.55
N GLY A 197 7.87 -10.80 2.68
CA GLY A 197 9.08 -10.24 3.29
C GLY A 197 10.09 -11.31 3.71
N ARG A 198 9.64 -12.47 4.21
CA ARG A 198 10.53 -13.61 4.51
C ARG A 198 11.19 -14.15 3.25
N LEU A 199 10.42 -14.35 2.19
CA LEU A 199 10.95 -14.79 0.89
C LEU A 199 12.00 -13.80 0.35
N ALA A 200 11.70 -12.49 0.40
CA ALA A 200 12.65 -11.47 -0.02
C ALA A 200 13.94 -11.49 0.81
N VAL A 201 13.84 -11.69 2.14
CA VAL A 201 15.02 -11.84 3.02
C VAL A 201 15.81 -13.11 2.70
N VAL A 202 15.17 -14.22 2.31
CA VAL A 202 15.87 -15.43 1.87
C VAL A 202 16.65 -15.17 0.57
N ARG A 203 16.11 -14.39 -0.35
CA ARG A 203 16.78 -14.02 -1.61
C ARG A 203 17.91 -13.03 -1.43
N GLU A 204 17.74 -12.04 -0.55
CA GLU A 204 18.76 -11.02 -0.28
C GLU A 204 19.09 -10.88 1.22
N PRO A 205 19.63 -11.92 1.87
CA PRO A 205 19.81 -11.94 3.33
C PRO A 205 20.82 -10.90 3.83
N ARG A 206 21.73 -10.47 2.95
CA ARG A 206 22.72 -9.43 3.19
C ARG A 206 22.15 -8.01 3.08
N ARG A 207 21.06 -7.82 2.33
CA ARG A 207 20.46 -6.49 2.08
C ARG A 207 19.18 -6.28 2.87
N LEU A 208 18.35 -7.31 3.04
CA LEU A 208 17.01 -7.20 3.60
C LEU A 208 16.89 -7.82 4.99
N THR A 209 15.97 -7.29 5.79
CA THR A 209 15.61 -7.84 7.10
C THR A 209 14.15 -7.56 7.44
N LEU A 210 13.57 -8.39 8.31
CA LEU A 210 12.27 -8.15 8.96
C LEU A 210 12.43 -7.60 10.40
N ALA A 211 13.66 -7.35 10.84
CA ALA A 211 13.94 -6.88 12.19
C ALA A 211 13.42 -5.45 12.40
N GLN A 212 12.35 -5.34 13.19
CA GLN A 212 11.68 -4.06 13.46
C GLN A 212 12.58 -3.06 14.17
N ARG A 213 13.34 -3.49 15.19
CA ARG A 213 14.27 -2.63 15.92
C ARG A 213 15.49 -2.30 15.07
N ARG A 214 15.78 -1.00 14.88
CA ARG A 214 16.91 -0.51 14.05
C ARG A 214 18.25 -1.15 14.43
N ILE A 215 18.52 -1.31 15.73
CA ILE A 215 19.76 -1.92 16.24
C ILE A 215 19.95 -3.38 15.78
N ASN A 216 18.86 -4.11 15.51
CA ASN A 216 18.90 -5.51 15.07
C ASN A 216 18.99 -5.65 13.54
N ARG A 217 18.99 -4.53 12.80
CA ARG A 217 19.01 -4.58 11.33
C ARG A 217 20.40 -4.82 10.78
N GLY A 218 21.46 -4.38 11.48
CA GLY A 218 22.84 -4.53 11.03
C GLY A 218 23.10 -3.85 9.69
N GLY A 219 22.57 -2.62 9.51
CA GLY A 219 22.68 -1.87 8.25
C GLY A 219 21.67 -2.26 7.16
N ARG A 220 21.00 -3.42 7.28
CA ARG A 220 20.03 -3.92 6.29
C ARG A 220 18.76 -3.06 6.20
N ILE A 221 18.13 -3.09 5.05
CA ILE A 221 16.85 -2.45 4.76
C ILE A 221 15.73 -3.26 5.42
N LEU A 222 14.88 -2.57 6.17
CA LEU A 222 13.68 -3.19 6.71
C LEU A 222 12.66 -3.34 5.60
N VAL A 223 12.17 -4.56 5.40
CA VAL A 223 10.92 -4.79 4.66
C VAL A 223 9.76 -4.57 5.64
N ASP A 224 9.26 -3.34 5.73
CA ASP A 224 8.23 -2.99 6.70
C ASP A 224 6.84 -3.37 6.17
N VAL A 225 6.21 -4.31 6.88
CA VAL A 225 4.87 -4.85 6.58
C VAL A 225 3.79 -4.24 7.47
N GLN A 226 4.15 -3.34 8.40
CA GLN A 226 3.21 -2.82 9.40
C GLN A 226 2.18 -1.86 8.81
N ARG A 227 2.42 -1.32 7.61
CA ARG A 227 1.43 -0.49 6.89
C ARG A 227 0.12 -1.22 6.63
N ASN A 228 0.15 -2.56 6.60
CA ASN A 228 -1.01 -3.39 6.28
C ASN A 228 -1.96 -3.60 7.47
N ALA A 229 -1.63 -3.11 8.67
CA ALA A 229 -2.52 -3.20 9.83
C ALA A 229 -3.73 -2.26 9.72
N TYR A 230 -4.82 -2.59 10.42
CA TYR A 230 -6.00 -1.72 10.50
C TYR A 230 -5.62 -0.33 11.05
N ALA A 231 -6.24 0.72 10.50
CA ALA A 231 -6.01 2.13 10.83
C ALA A 231 -4.58 2.66 10.63
N HIS A 232 -3.64 1.85 10.13
CA HIS A 232 -2.34 2.34 9.70
C HIS A 232 -2.46 3.06 8.36
N THR A 233 -1.57 4.03 8.15
CA THR A 233 -1.54 4.83 6.93
C THR A 233 -0.18 4.77 6.24
N ALA A 234 -0.23 4.97 4.93
CA ALA A 234 0.93 5.22 4.08
C ALA A 234 0.80 6.63 3.47
N VAL A 235 1.92 7.22 3.07
CA VAL A 235 1.90 8.47 2.30
C VAL A 235 1.10 8.24 1.02
N ALA A 236 0.18 9.16 0.71
CA ALA A 236 -0.61 9.06 -0.50
C ALA A 236 0.28 9.32 -1.74
N PRO A 237 0.05 8.63 -2.87
CA PRO A 237 0.60 9.03 -4.17
C PRO A 237 0.35 10.52 -4.44
N TYR A 238 1.35 11.19 -5.01
CA TYR A 238 1.37 12.64 -5.28
C TYR A 238 1.35 13.54 -4.03
N SER A 239 1.39 13.00 -2.81
CA SER A 239 1.51 13.82 -1.61
C SER A 239 2.88 14.48 -1.52
N VAL A 240 2.92 15.76 -1.12
CA VAL A 240 4.16 16.44 -0.74
C VAL A 240 4.69 15.84 0.58
N ARG A 241 6.00 15.88 0.78
CA ARG A 241 6.69 15.49 2.00
C ARG A 241 7.14 16.73 2.74
N ALA A 242 7.02 16.71 4.07
CA ALA A 242 7.53 17.75 4.95
C ALA A 242 9.06 17.72 5.07
N LEU A 243 9.75 17.96 3.95
CA LEU A 243 11.19 18.04 3.80
C LEU A 243 11.56 19.38 3.17
N PRO A 244 12.75 19.95 3.44
CA PRO A 244 13.13 21.29 2.97
C PRO A 244 12.95 21.53 1.47
N ALA A 245 13.18 20.48 0.66
CA ALA A 245 13.09 20.51 -0.79
C ALA A 245 11.65 20.34 -1.36
N ALA A 246 10.63 20.21 -0.50
CA ALA A 246 9.23 19.99 -0.90
C ALA A 246 9.09 18.82 -1.90
N THR A 247 9.78 17.72 -1.61
CA THR A 247 9.77 16.49 -2.41
C THR A 247 8.41 15.81 -2.34
N CYS A 248 8.08 14.99 -3.33
CA CYS A 248 6.75 14.40 -3.49
C CYS A 248 6.82 12.88 -3.60
N ALA A 249 5.82 12.20 -3.05
CA ALA A 249 5.62 10.79 -3.30
C ALA A 249 5.18 10.59 -4.75
N ALA A 250 5.99 9.95 -5.57
CA ALA A 250 5.78 9.86 -7.01
C ALA A 250 5.54 8.41 -7.44
N PRO A 251 4.36 8.09 -8.01
CA PRO A 251 4.15 6.87 -8.77
C PRO A 251 5.21 6.71 -9.85
N LEU A 252 5.76 5.51 -9.99
CA LEU A 252 6.78 5.19 -10.99
C LEU A 252 6.30 4.07 -11.92
N ALA A 253 6.70 4.16 -13.18
CA ALA A 253 6.85 3.00 -14.05
C ALA A 253 8.04 2.15 -13.57
N TRP A 254 8.04 0.85 -13.87
CA TRP A 254 9.15 -0.02 -13.44
C TRP A 254 10.45 0.34 -14.15
N GLU A 255 10.37 0.79 -15.40
CA GLU A 255 11.48 1.25 -16.22
C GLU A 255 12.18 2.48 -15.59
N GLU A 256 11.41 3.39 -14.97
CA GLU A 256 11.98 4.53 -14.24
C GLU A 256 12.76 4.07 -13.01
N LEU A 257 12.31 3.02 -12.32
CA LEU A 257 12.99 2.48 -11.15
C LEU A 257 14.29 1.73 -11.52
N GLU A 258 14.34 1.15 -12.72
CA GLU A 258 15.53 0.50 -13.27
C GLU A 258 16.65 1.49 -13.61
N GLU A 259 16.34 2.78 -13.80
CA GLU A 259 17.34 3.83 -14.02
C GLU A 259 18.33 3.91 -12.84
N ARG A 260 19.63 3.74 -13.12
CA ARG A 260 20.69 3.67 -12.09
C ARG A 260 20.75 4.87 -11.16
N ARG A 261 20.31 6.05 -11.63
CA ARG A 261 20.33 7.31 -10.86
C ARG A 261 18.97 7.64 -10.25
N MET A 262 18.00 6.72 -10.30
CA MET A 262 16.69 6.95 -9.72
C MET A 262 16.78 7.07 -8.20
N ARG A 263 16.29 8.20 -7.67
CA ARG A 263 16.30 8.51 -6.24
C ARG A 263 14.89 8.59 -5.68
N PRO A 264 14.65 8.12 -4.43
CA PRO A 264 13.33 8.19 -3.79
C PRO A 264 12.70 9.58 -3.68
N ASP A 265 13.50 10.64 -3.74
CA ASP A 265 13.12 12.05 -3.58
C ASP A 265 13.38 12.88 -4.85
N ARG A 266 13.51 12.24 -6.01
CA ARG A 266 13.78 12.89 -7.30
C ARG A 266 12.79 14.00 -7.63
N TRP A 267 11.51 13.79 -7.28
CA TRP A 267 10.42 14.67 -7.67
C TRP A 267 10.03 15.61 -6.54
N SER A 268 9.70 16.85 -6.90
CA SER A 268 9.26 17.91 -5.99
C SER A 268 8.00 18.57 -6.50
N ILE A 269 7.44 19.42 -5.65
CA ILE A 269 6.24 20.21 -5.95
C ILE A 269 6.36 21.02 -7.25
N ARG A 270 7.59 21.39 -7.63
CA ARG A 270 7.88 22.18 -8.84
C ARG A 270 8.09 21.34 -10.09
N SER A 271 8.43 20.06 -9.96
CA SER A 271 8.82 19.20 -11.08
C SER A 271 7.79 18.12 -11.40
N LEU A 272 7.08 17.60 -10.39
CA LEU A 272 6.15 16.50 -10.57
C LEU A 272 4.92 16.83 -11.43
N PRO A 273 4.31 18.04 -11.39
CA PRO A 273 3.20 18.37 -12.29
C PRO A 273 3.61 18.33 -13.77
N ALA A 274 4.78 18.87 -14.10
CA ALA A 274 5.30 18.85 -15.46
C ALA A 274 5.61 17.41 -15.93
N ARG A 275 6.13 16.55 -15.04
CA ARG A 275 6.29 15.12 -15.31
C ARG A 275 4.95 14.48 -15.60
N LEU A 276 3.96 14.66 -14.72
CA LEU A 276 2.64 14.06 -14.85
C LEU A 276 1.95 14.47 -16.16
N ALA A 277 2.04 15.75 -16.54
CA ALA A 277 1.48 16.25 -17.79
C ALA A 277 2.18 15.66 -19.04
N ARG A 278 3.49 15.43 -18.97
CA ARG A 278 4.28 14.89 -20.08
C ARG A 278 4.10 13.39 -20.26
N ASP A 279 4.18 12.63 -19.16
CA ASP A 279 4.30 11.16 -19.19
C ASP A 279 3.00 10.44 -18.83
N GLY A 280 2.02 11.15 -18.29
CA GLY A 280 0.81 10.55 -17.72
C GLY A 280 1.02 9.97 -16.32
N ASP A 281 0.00 9.26 -15.83
CA ASP A 281 -0.01 8.61 -14.52
C ASP A 281 0.39 7.13 -14.66
N PRO A 282 1.58 6.70 -14.18
CA PRO A 282 2.00 5.30 -14.25
C PRO A 282 1.09 4.33 -13.49
N TRP A 283 0.27 4.84 -12.57
CA TRP A 283 -0.65 4.09 -11.73
C TRP A 283 -2.11 4.24 -12.15
N GLU A 284 -2.38 4.79 -13.34
CA GLU A 284 -3.76 4.94 -13.84
C GLU A 284 -4.55 3.62 -13.78
N GLN A 285 -3.90 2.50 -14.11
CA GLN A 285 -4.50 1.17 -14.06
C GLN A 285 -4.74 0.63 -12.64
N LEU A 286 -3.94 1.05 -11.65
CA LEU A 286 -4.15 0.69 -10.25
C LEU A 286 -5.44 1.32 -9.70
N ALA A 287 -5.76 2.52 -10.17
CA ALA A 287 -6.95 3.26 -9.79
C ALA A 287 -8.22 2.81 -10.51
N ALA A 288 -8.09 2.09 -11.63
CA ALA A 288 -9.21 1.50 -12.34
C ALA A 288 -9.84 0.41 -11.46
N ASP A 289 -10.90 0.78 -10.74
CA ASP A 289 -11.67 -0.11 -9.89
C ASP A 289 -12.31 -1.22 -10.73
N PRO A 290 -12.04 -2.52 -10.50
CA PRO A 290 -12.94 -3.57 -10.94
C PRO A 290 -14.17 -3.51 -10.04
N GLN A 291 -15.08 -2.58 -10.30
CA GLN A 291 -16.38 -2.54 -9.63
C GLN A 291 -17.05 -3.92 -9.79
N PRO A 292 -17.45 -4.62 -8.71
CA PRO A 292 -18.46 -5.65 -8.85
C PRO A 292 -19.72 -5.00 -9.43
N PRO A 293 -20.46 -5.68 -10.33
CA PRO A 293 -21.63 -5.09 -10.97
C PRO A 293 -22.60 -4.59 -9.90
N ARG A 294 -22.94 -3.30 -9.95
CA ARG A 294 -23.99 -2.73 -9.10
C ARG A 294 -25.26 -3.57 -9.33
N PRO A 295 -25.95 -4.06 -8.28
CA PRO A 295 -27.26 -4.66 -8.48
C PRO A 295 -28.15 -3.60 -9.11
N ARG A 296 -28.65 -3.88 -10.32
CA ARG A 296 -29.68 -3.04 -10.94
C ARG A 296 -30.86 -2.99 -9.96
N PRO A 297 -31.47 -1.81 -9.72
CA PRO A 297 -32.74 -1.78 -9.02
C PRO A 297 -33.70 -2.72 -9.75
N GLN A 298 -34.28 -3.66 -9.01
CA GLN A 298 -35.29 -4.58 -9.51
C GLN A 298 -36.55 -3.78 -9.81
N ASN A 299 -36.58 -3.06 -10.93
CA ASN A 299 -37.77 -2.45 -11.53
C ASN A 299 -37.44 -1.97 -12.95
N ALA A 300 -37.26 -2.91 -13.88
CA ALA A 300 -37.43 -2.66 -15.31
C ALA A 300 -37.87 -3.96 -15.99
N ARG A 301 -39.19 -4.13 -16.12
CA ARG A 301 -39.78 -5.20 -16.93
C ARG A 301 -39.57 -4.87 -18.41
N ARG A 302 -39.14 -5.89 -19.17
CA ARG A 302 -39.34 -6.15 -20.61
C ARG A 302 -38.80 -5.12 -21.64
N ALA A 303 -37.82 -5.54 -22.42
CA ALA A 303 -37.99 -5.81 -23.86
C ALA A 303 -36.79 -6.62 -24.38
N ALA A 304 -37.08 -7.62 -25.20
CA ALA A 304 -36.11 -8.56 -25.77
C ALA A 304 -35.37 -7.96 -26.97
N GLY A 305 -34.09 -8.32 -27.12
CA GLY A 305 -33.30 -8.09 -28.33
C GLY A 305 -32.07 -8.99 -28.32
N ARG A 306 -32.09 -10.03 -29.16
CA ARG A 306 -30.99 -10.99 -29.35
C ARG A 306 -29.82 -10.30 -30.05
N GLY A 307 -28.61 -10.42 -29.50
CA GLY A 307 -27.38 -9.98 -30.17
C GLY A 307 -26.12 -10.27 -29.36
N GLY A 308 -25.42 -11.36 -29.71
CA GLY A 308 -23.97 -11.54 -29.52
C GLY A 308 -23.41 -11.40 -28.10
N ASP A 309 -23.64 -12.41 -27.24
CA ASP A 309 -23.03 -12.54 -25.92
C ASP A 309 -21.53 -12.91 -26.06
N ARG A 310 -20.66 -11.92 -26.27
CA ARG A 310 -19.20 -12.09 -26.05
C ARG A 310 -18.95 -12.02 -24.54
N ARG A 311 -19.22 -13.14 -23.85
CA ARG A 311 -18.86 -13.32 -22.45
C ARG A 311 -17.35 -13.21 -22.29
N LEU A 312 -16.93 -12.28 -21.44
CA LEU A 312 -15.61 -12.26 -20.82
C LEU A 312 -15.55 -13.45 -19.86
N SER A 313 -14.93 -14.55 -20.28
CA SER A 313 -14.61 -15.66 -19.39
C SER A 313 -13.60 -15.21 -18.34
N ALA A 314 -13.94 -15.43 -17.07
CA ALA A 314 -13.03 -15.32 -15.94
C ALA A 314 -11.79 -16.21 -16.18
N CYS A 315 -10.60 -15.61 -16.12
CA CYS A 315 -9.35 -16.37 -16.13
C CYS A 315 -9.11 -16.89 -14.71
N SER A 316 -9.23 -18.20 -14.52
CA SER A 316 -8.87 -18.91 -13.29
C SER A 316 -7.35 -18.97 -13.13
N ILE A 317 -6.87 -18.91 -11.89
CA ILE A 317 -5.53 -19.38 -11.52
C ILE A 317 -5.43 -20.84 -12.01
N ARG A 318 -4.65 -21.09 -13.07
CA ARG A 318 -4.17 -22.45 -13.36
C ARG A 318 -3.03 -22.72 -12.36
N GLU A 319 -3.14 -23.87 -11.69
CA GLU A 319 -2.23 -24.53 -10.72
C GLU A 319 -1.00 -23.76 -10.15
N PRO A 320 -0.74 -23.89 -8.84
CA PRO A 320 0.30 -23.12 -8.17
C PRO A 320 1.70 -23.58 -8.56
N LEU A 321 2.51 -22.63 -9.05
CA LEU A 321 3.97 -22.69 -9.18
C LEU A 321 4.69 -22.67 -7.82
N ALA A 322 4.10 -23.29 -6.79
CA ALA A 322 4.70 -23.41 -5.48
C ALA A 322 5.66 -24.61 -5.42
N ALA A 323 5.57 -25.60 -6.32
CA ALA A 323 6.34 -26.86 -6.17
C ALA A 323 7.86 -26.73 -6.44
N SER A 324 8.37 -25.68 -7.11
CA SER A 324 9.82 -25.46 -7.28
C SER A 324 10.38 -24.54 -6.19
N VAL A 325 9.67 -23.46 -5.86
CA VAL A 325 10.06 -22.52 -4.79
C VAL A 325 9.93 -23.15 -3.40
N LEU A 326 8.96 -24.04 -3.19
CA LEU A 326 8.82 -24.81 -1.93
C LEU A 326 9.87 -25.91 -1.77
N ARG A 327 10.50 -26.38 -2.85
CA ARG A 327 11.57 -27.39 -2.77
C ARG A 327 12.86 -26.85 -2.15
N ASP A 328 13.14 -25.55 -2.32
CA ASP A 328 14.23 -24.87 -1.64
C ASP A 328 13.88 -24.41 -0.20
N LEU A 329 12.59 -24.31 0.12
CA LEU A 329 12.06 -24.00 1.46
C LEU A 329 11.69 -25.26 2.27
N ALA A 330 12.09 -26.45 1.80
CA ALA A 330 11.76 -27.74 2.38
C ALA A 330 12.51 -28.03 3.70
N MET A 331 12.29 -27.20 4.72
CA MET A 331 12.37 -27.55 6.15
C MET A 331 11.42 -26.65 6.94
N ARG A 332 10.11 -26.93 6.80
CA ARG A 332 9.02 -26.90 7.82
C ARG A 332 7.67 -26.65 7.14
N GLU A 333 7.16 -27.73 6.55
CA GLU A 333 5.80 -27.89 6.06
C GLU A 333 4.83 -27.98 7.24
N ASP A 334 3.93 -27.00 7.35
CA ASP A 334 2.48 -27.23 7.48
C ASP A 334 1.79 -25.86 7.45
N ALA A 335 0.84 -25.70 6.50
CA ALA A 335 -0.07 -24.56 6.29
C ALA A 335 0.38 -23.39 5.38
N LEU A 336 0.36 -23.61 4.06
CA LEU A 336 -0.02 -22.57 3.09
C LEU A 336 -1.56 -22.58 2.95
N HIS A 337 -2.27 -22.17 3.99
CA HIS A 337 -3.75 -22.14 3.96
C HIS A 337 -4.25 -20.94 3.15
N ALA A 338 -4.71 -21.25 1.93
CA ALA A 338 -5.82 -20.67 1.17
C ALA A 338 -5.85 -19.16 0.85
N ARG A 339 -5.72 -18.91 -0.46
CA ARG A 339 -6.40 -17.88 -1.30
C ARG A 339 -5.89 -16.44 -1.19
N VAL A 340 -5.12 -16.03 -2.20
CA VAL A 340 -5.06 -14.63 -2.65
C VAL A 340 -5.56 -14.60 -4.10
N ASP A 341 -6.81 -14.13 -4.29
CA ASP A 341 -7.31 -13.80 -5.64
C ASP A 341 -6.78 -12.41 -6.01
N VAL A 342 -5.84 -12.34 -6.95
CA VAL A 342 -5.28 -11.07 -7.46
C VAL A 342 -5.74 -10.81 -8.88
N LEU A 343 -6.03 -9.54 -9.18
CA LEU A 343 -6.43 -9.09 -10.51
C LEU A 343 -5.20 -9.03 -11.42
N ALA A 344 -5.25 -9.70 -12.57
CA ALA A 344 -4.34 -9.45 -13.69
C ALA A 344 -4.89 -8.28 -14.53
N LEU A 345 -4.18 -7.16 -14.57
CA LEU A 345 -4.40 -6.11 -15.57
C LEU A 345 -3.70 -6.55 -16.86
N ARG A 346 -4.45 -6.71 -17.97
CA ARG A 346 -3.86 -6.97 -19.28
C ARG A 346 -3.20 -5.68 -19.80
N VAL A 347 -1.87 -5.59 -19.72
CA VAL A 347 -1.10 -4.64 -20.53
C VAL A 347 -0.91 -5.28 -21.91
N SER A 348 -1.39 -4.59 -22.96
CA SER A 348 -1.17 -5.01 -24.33
C SER A 348 0.30 -4.80 -24.69
N ARG A 349 1.04 -5.86 -25.02
CA ARG A 349 2.37 -5.78 -25.65
C ARG A 349 2.26 -5.95 -27.18
N PRO A 350 3.08 -5.25 -27.98
CA PRO A 350 3.18 -5.51 -29.41
C PRO A 350 3.89 -6.85 -29.67
N GLN A 351 3.47 -7.54 -30.74
CA GLN A 351 4.03 -8.81 -31.18
C GLN A 351 5.49 -8.66 -31.63
N LEU A 352 6.37 -9.54 -31.14
CA LEU A 352 7.65 -9.86 -31.75
C LEU A 352 7.70 -11.38 -31.96
N GLY A 353 8.11 -11.78 -33.17
CA GLY A 353 8.12 -13.16 -33.67
C GLY A 353 9.22 -14.05 -33.09
N PRO A 354 9.28 -15.33 -33.49
CA PRO A 354 10.04 -16.38 -32.80
C PRO A 354 11.48 -16.48 -33.30
N ASP A 355 12.39 -16.93 -32.43
CA ASP A 355 13.64 -17.58 -32.84
C ASP A 355 14.10 -18.63 -31.81
N ASP A 356 14.80 -19.63 -32.32
CA ASP A 356 15.07 -20.99 -31.79
C ASP A 356 16.33 -21.13 -30.89
N GLY A 357 16.42 -22.21 -30.07
CA GLY A 357 17.71 -22.91 -29.82
C GLY A 357 18.19 -23.32 -28.40
N ARG A 358 17.80 -24.53 -27.94
CA ARG A 358 18.55 -25.70 -27.34
C ARG A 358 19.75 -25.67 -26.29
N HIS A 359 19.66 -26.67 -25.36
CA HIS A 359 20.66 -27.51 -24.58
C HIS A 359 21.46 -26.92 -23.37
N GLY A 360 21.82 -27.59 -22.23
CA GLY A 360 21.80 -28.98 -21.66
C GLY A 360 22.30 -29.05 -20.16
N GLY A 361 22.26 -30.23 -19.48
CA GLY A 361 22.45 -30.51 -18.00
C GLY A 361 23.91 -30.58 -17.44
N VAL A 362 24.24 -30.84 -16.14
CA VAL A 362 24.15 -32.05 -15.24
C VAL A 362 24.58 -31.70 -13.76
N GLY A 363 24.35 -32.57 -12.73
CA GLY A 363 24.50 -32.44 -11.25
C GLY A 363 25.93 -32.50 -10.62
N VAL A 364 26.24 -32.57 -9.29
CA VAL A 364 25.99 -33.52 -8.15
C VAL A 364 26.41 -32.82 -6.81
N GLY A 365 25.69 -32.82 -5.67
CA GLY A 365 25.81 -33.69 -4.47
C GLY A 365 26.92 -33.37 -3.42
N ALA A 366 26.57 -33.00 -2.17
CA ALA A 366 27.44 -33.05 -0.97
C ALA A 366 26.65 -33.09 0.37
N ALA A 367 27.21 -33.79 1.38
CA ALA A 367 26.57 -34.19 2.66
C ALA A 367 26.57 -33.09 3.77
N VAL A 368 25.65 -33.23 4.76
CA VAL A 368 25.38 -32.23 5.82
C VAL A 368 26.02 -32.60 7.17
N PRO A 369 26.58 -31.64 7.94
CA PRO A 369 27.31 -31.88 9.20
C PRO A 369 26.47 -32.19 10.46
N ALA A 370 27.17 -32.59 11.52
CA ALA A 370 26.67 -33.20 12.76
C ALA A 370 25.89 -32.28 13.72
N ASP A 371 25.77 -30.99 13.46
CA ASP A 371 24.96 -30.04 14.22
C ASP A 371 23.44 -30.23 14.00
N VAL A 372 23.06 -30.94 12.93
CA VAL A 372 21.68 -31.35 12.62
C VAL A 372 21.16 -32.46 13.54
N GLN A 373 22.04 -33.27 14.14
CA GLN A 373 21.60 -34.36 15.03
C GLN A 373 21.13 -33.85 16.40
N LEU A 374 21.67 -32.73 16.90
CA LEU A 374 21.32 -32.18 18.21
C LEU A 374 19.96 -31.44 18.18
N ALA A 375 19.56 -30.90 17.02
CA ALA A 375 18.25 -30.27 16.82
C ALA A 375 17.07 -31.28 16.83
N ARG A 376 17.35 -32.55 16.53
CA ARG A 376 16.34 -33.64 16.51
C ARG A 376 15.85 -34.01 17.91
N ALA A 377 16.71 -33.96 18.92
CA ALA A 377 16.36 -34.32 20.29
C ALA A 377 15.41 -33.31 20.97
N ARG A 378 15.51 -32.02 20.62
CA ARG A 378 14.60 -30.97 21.15
C ARG A 378 13.19 -31.01 20.54
N LEU A 379 13.04 -31.61 19.36
CA LEU A 379 11.77 -31.71 18.63
C LEU A 379 10.77 -32.69 19.30
N VAL A 380 11.25 -33.64 20.09
CA VAL A 380 10.41 -34.64 20.79
C VAL A 380 9.73 -34.01 22.02
N ALA A 381 10.38 -33.05 22.68
CA ALA A 381 9.84 -32.37 23.87
C ALA A 381 8.67 -31.41 23.53
N ASP A 382 8.74 -30.70 22.40
CA ASP A 382 7.69 -29.74 21.99
C ASP A 382 6.40 -30.44 21.51
N ARG A 383 6.49 -31.67 21.00
CA ARG A 383 5.31 -32.46 20.60
C ARG A 383 4.43 -32.85 21.78
N ALA A 384 5.02 -33.08 22.96
CA ALA A 384 4.28 -33.39 24.18
C ALA A 384 3.49 -32.16 24.69
N HIS A 385 4.04 -30.96 24.53
CA HIS A 385 3.39 -29.70 24.93
C HIS A 385 2.20 -29.35 24.02
N ALA A 386 2.35 -29.52 22.70
CA ALA A 386 1.26 -29.29 21.74
C ALA A 386 0.09 -30.28 21.89
N ALA A 387 0.35 -31.50 22.34
CA ALA A 387 -0.70 -32.48 22.68
C ALA A 387 -1.45 -32.13 23.98
N ALA A 388 -0.80 -31.44 24.92
CA ALA A 388 -1.44 -30.96 26.15
C ALA A 388 -2.41 -29.78 25.85
N LEU A 389 -2.02 -28.85 24.99
CA LEU A 389 -2.86 -27.70 24.60
C LEU A 389 -4.08 -28.11 23.77
N ARG A 390 -3.95 -29.11 22.88
CA ARG A 390 -5.09 -29.65 22.12
C ARG A 390 -6.13 -30.35 23.00
N ARG A 391 -5.70 -31.01 24.09
CA ARG A 391 -6.59 -31.62 25.09
C ARG A 391 -7.26 -30.60 26.02
N TRP A 392 -6.73 -29.39 26.12
CA TRP A 392 -7.33 -28.28 26.86
C TRP A 392 -8.44 -27.60 26.04
N ASP A 393 -8.18 -27.36 24.75
CA ASP A 393 -9.09 -26.66 23.84
C ASP A 393 -10.32 -27.50 23.46
N HIS A 394 -10.19 -28.83 23.38
CA HIS A 394 -11.32 -29.73 23.12
C HIS A 394 -12.32 -29.78 24.30
N ARG A 395 -11.87 -29.61 25.55
CA ARG A 395 -12.73 -29.61 26.73
C ARG A 395 -13.59 -28.34 26.85
N ARG A 396 -13.06 -27.16 26.48
CA ARG A 396 -13.84 -25.91 26.48
C ARG A 396 -14.96 -25.85 25.44
N ARG A 397 -14.76 -26.49 24.28
CA ARG A 397 -15.76 -26.50 23.19
C ARG A 397 -16.97 -27.38 23.49
N HIS A 398 -16.84 -28.37 24.39
CA HIS A 398 -17.98 -29.17 24.84
C HIS A 398 -18.73 -28.56 26.04
N ASP A 399 -18.05 -27.80 26.92
CA ASP A 399 -18.72 -27.17 28.08
C ASP A 399 -19.43 -25.84 27.77
N SER A 400 -19.13 -25.19 26.65
CA SER A 400 -19.70 -23.87 26.31
C SER A 400 -21.03 -23.95 25.53
N ALA A 401 -21.53 -25.14 25.21
CA ALA A 401 -22.77 -25.34 24.44
C ALA A 401 -23.99 -25.72 25.29
N HIS A 402 -23.86 -25.79 26.63
CA HIS A 402 -24.98 -26.20 27.52
C HIS A 402 -25.36 -25.24 28.65
N ARG A 403 -24.82 -24.01 28.71
CA ARG A 403 -25.30 -23.01 29.68
C ARG A 403 -25.24 -21.61 29.08
N LEU A 404 -26.40 -21.12 28.63
CA LEU A 404 -26.87 -19.72 28.74
C LEU A 404 -28.24 -19.60 28.02
N TRP A 405 -29.20 -20.39 28.50
CA TRP A 405 -30.64 -20.12 28.48
C TRP A 405 -31.13 -20.50 29.89
N ALA A 406 -31.97 -19.65 30.49
CA ALA A 406 -32.31 -19.52 31.92
C ALA A 406 -31.35 -18.57 32.68
N VAL A 407 -31.76 -17.46 33.30
CA VAL A 407 -33.02 -17.18 34.03
C VAL A 407 -33.40 -15.70 33.86
N SER A 408 -34.68 -15.46 33.56
CA SER A 408 -35.39 -14.21 33.83
C SER A 408 -35.73 -14.12 35.32
N SER A 409 -35.39 -13.01 35.98
CA SER A 409 -36.14 -12.28 37.02
C SER A 409 -35.30 -11.10 37.48
#